data_AF-A0A3D5ZQJ7-F1
#
_entry.id   AF-A0A3D5ZQJ7-F1
#
_cell.length_a   1.000
_cell.length_b   1.000
_cell.length_c   1.000
_cell.angle_alpha   90.00
_cell.angle_beta   90.00
_cell.angle_gamma   90.00
#
_symmetry.space_group_name_H-M   'P 1'
#
loop_
_entity.id
_entity.type
_entity.pdbx_description
1 polymer ?
#
loop_
_entity_poly.entity_id
_entity_poly.type
_entity_poly.pdbx_seq_one_letter_code
_entity_poly.pdbx_strand_id
1 'polypeptide(L)'
;MTKKTLKIFTAILAVILALAAAACSSKGNSGSTKVTLKTPGSVISNNGAVSETENYFYFVNGQEDATAENDYGKPVKGAIAVVSKSDLKKSEIVVPKVMSAKDYNAGIFVYGDCVYYGTTTTKKDSDGKIATDVLEFQKAKLDGSGVEEILDVTGLSTEYRFVLSGEKVYLLYVSDSAIYSVDVASGKKTTVSEKAAAYKWTETSELGEVSILFTETVAKYPDEEDNTETESYNVVKAYKAGEESAKTVLSGKMEYNGLSSDSTFAIKAVKAGYVFVTETPANNTVNTEKTYAVEVSAIYGYEENATKTNLTESMVVVNTSNLDSAYVVSLTEIYYSSSDKIVRASLTASADNEVPVAKVGVTSLLGKDGDYMYYVTDDSLIARVELSETEIKDEQILTGKVNASWFSAKMVGDYIFWSDSADDGSTYMKTLNYKTIAAEDIEETTEDDTTTYTLKSGKLIALGVMTDEDVVYAYEAHLSAFKADAYDSNQKLNVRDEDGNLTMKDGKIYVEGFVTIQNEYNALTAAQKKLISDDGKKVYDLFTRALEADNLLYKLNNYIEEKRGDVLASGKTEAEWKTIAEEVQKGINEILKADDGKSVMNLVDNNLLWEYYDSNDGAYATLLKK
;
A
#
# COMPACT_ATOMS: atom_id res chain seq x y z
N MET A 1 3.03 -51.85 -20.85
CA MET A 1 2.81 -51.14 -22.13
C MET A 1 3.20 -52.02 -23.30
N THR A 2 2.39 -52.07 -24.36
CA THR A 2 2.74 -52.76 -25.61
C THR A 2 3.76 -51.94 -26.42
N LYS A 3 4.59 -52.59 -27.25
CA LYS A 3 5.63 -51.90 -28.07
C LYS A 3 5.09 -50.77 -28.98
N LYS A 4 3.76 -50.70 -29.21
CA LYS A 4 3.08 -49.59 -29.90
C LYS A 4 2.72 -48.41 -28.99
N THR A 5 2.40 -48.64 -27.71
CA THR A 5 2.14 -47.57 -26.73
C THR A 5 3.44 -46.90 -26.26
N LEU A 6 4.55 -47.63 -26.21
CA LEU A 6 5.86 -47.06 -25.89
C LEU A 6 6.37 -46.08 -26.96
N LYS A 7 6.15 -46.36 -28.26
CA LYS A 7 6.56 -45.47 -29.36
C LYS A 7 5.74 -44.17 -29.42
N ILE A 8 4.48 -44.20 -29.01
CA ILE A 8 3.61 -43.01 -28.93
C ILE A 8 4.02 -42.16 -27.73
N PHE A 9 4.34 -42.78 -26.58
CA PHE A 9 4.84 -42.06 -25.41
C PHE A 9 6.20 -41.40 -25.64
N THR A 10 7.14 -42.06 -26.32
CA THR A 10 8.45 -41.46 -26.66
C THR A 10 8.32 -40.36 -27.71
N ALA A 11 7.36 -40.44 -28.63
CA ALA A 11 7.10 -39.38 -29.61
C ALA A 11 6.41 -38.15 -28.98
N ILE A 12 5.50 -38.34 -28.01
CA ILE A 12 4.87 -37.25 -27.24
C ILE A 12 5.90 -36.58 -26.32
N LEU A 13 6.77 -37.34 -25.66
CA LEU A 13 7.83 -36.78 -24.82
C LEU A 13 8.88 -36.01 -25.65
N ALA A 14 9.19 -36.47 -26.87
CA ALA A 14 10.09 -35.77 -27.79
C ALA A 14 9.46 -34.49 -28.38
N VAL A 15 8.14 -34.43 -28.54
CA VAL A 15 7.42 -33.20 -28.96
C VAL A 15 7.31 -32.21 -27.79
N ILE A 16 7.15 -32.68 -26.54
CA ILE A 16 7.18 -31.82 -25.34
C ILE A 16 8.59 -31.26 -25.10
N LEU A 17 9.65 -32.06 -25.30
CA LEU A 17 11.04 -31.59 -25.26
C LEU A 17 11.42 -30.69 -26.44
N ALA A 18 10.81 -30.86 -27.62
CA ALA A 18 11.03 -29.98 -28.78
C ALA A 18 10.24 -28.66 -28.68
N LEU A 19 9.10 -28.63 -27.97
CA LEU A 19 8.35 -27.40 -27.65
C LEU A 19 9.04 -26.60 -26.53
N ALA A 20 9.71 -27.28 -25.58
CA ALA A 20 10.58 -26.61 -24.60
C ALA A 20 11.85 -26.01 -25.24
N ALA A 21 12.34 -26.57 -26.36
CA ALA A 21 13.50 -26.05 -27.07
C ALA A 21 13.17 -24.97 -28.14
N ALA A 22 11.91 -24.82 -28.55
CA ALA A 22 11.46 -23.81 -29.51
C ALA A 22 10.78 -22.58 -28.87
N ALA A 23 10.57 -22.59 -27.54
CA ALA A 23 10.23 -21.40 -26.75
C ALA A 23 11.47 -20.63 -26.28
N CYS A 24 12.68 -21.18 -26.46
CA CYS A 24 13.91 -20.42 -26.33
C CYS A 24 14.03 -19.42 -27.50
N SER A 25 14.09 -18.14 -27.15
CA SER A 25 14.35 -16.97 -28.00
C SER A 25 13.18 -16.36 -28.77
N SER A 26 12.02 -16.13 -28.13
CA SER A 26 11.36 -14.84 -28.39
C SER A 26 12.03 -13.80 -27.51
N LYS A 27 13.13 -13.21 -28.00
CA LYS A 27 13.56 -11.89 -27.53
C LYS A 27 12.36 -10.97 -27.74
N GLY A 28 11.60 -10.74 -26.69
CA GLY A 28 10.50 -9.79 -26.70
C GLY A 28 11.04 -8.47 -27.21
N ASN A 29 10.42 -7.94 -28.24
CA ASN A 29 10.81 -6.69 -28.87
C ASN A 29 10.68 -5.58 -27.81
N SER A 30 11.75 -5.31 -27.06
CA SER A 30 11.75 -4.42 -25.91
C SER A 30 11.58 -2.98 -26.40
N GLY A 31 10.35 -2.50 -26.46
CA GLY A 31 10.10 -1.07 -26.48
C GLY A 31 10.65 -0.49 -25.18
N SER A 32 11.74 0.26 -25.24
CA SER A 32 12.24 0.99 -24.08
C SER A 32 11.18 2.00 -23.65
N THR A 33 10.78 1.98 -22.38
CA THR A 33 10.10 3.13 -21.77
C THR A 33 11.03 4.34 -21.84
N LYS A 34 10.48 5.55 -22.04
CA LYS A 34 11.29 6.78 -22.04
C LYS A 34 11.56 7.25 -20.61
N VAL A 35 12.27 6.44 -19.82
CA VAL A 35 12.67 6.82 -18.46
C VAL A 35 13.77 7.88 -18.53
N THR A 36 13.53 9.03 -17.91
CA THR A 36 14.47 10.15 -17.84
C THR A 36 15.30 10.15 -16.57
N LEU A 37 14.83 9.47 -15.51
CA LEU A 37 15.51 9.30 -14.23
C LEU A 37 16.60 8.22 -14.31
N LYS A 38 17.85 8.62 -14.60
CA LYS A 38 18.95 7.70 -14.96
C LYS A 38 20.05 7.54 -13.90
N THR A 39 19.98 8.27 -12.79
CA THR A 39 21.03 8.27 -11.76
C THR A 39 20.45 7.86 -10.41
N PRO A 40 20.06 6.58 -10.22
CA PRO A 40 19.47 6.11 -8.95
C PRO A 40 20.42 6.29 -7.76
N GLY A 41 21.73 6.12 -7.98
CA GLY A 41 22.72 6.01 -6.91
C GLY A 41 22.65 4.66 -6.22
N SER A 42 23.29 4.52 -5.06
CA SER A 42 23.32 3.26 -4.30
C SER A 42 21.93 2.85 -3.81
N VAL A 43 21.67 1.55 -3.74
CA VAL A 43 20.46 1.02 -3.10
C VAL A 43 20.58 1.20 -1.59
N ILE A 44 19.54 1.76 -0.97
CA ILE A 44 19.46 1.98 0.47
C ILE A 44 18.62 0.87 1.11
N SER A 45 17.49 0.49 0.49
CA SER A 45 16.64 -0.59 0.96
C SER A 45 15.74 -1.11 -0.16
N ASN A 46 15.42 -2.41 -0.19
CA ASN A 46 14.20 -2.89 -0.86
C ASN A 46 13.16 -3.27 0.18
N ASN A 47 11.90 -3.00 -0.14
CA ASN A 47 10.90 -3.04 0.90
C ASN A 47 9.47 -3.23 0.39
N GLY A 48 9.11 -4.47 0.04
CA GLY A 48 7.76 -4.76 -0.42
C GLY A 48 7.44 -3.91 -1.65
N ALA A 49 6.36 -3.14 -1.59
CA ALA A 49 5.91 -2.32 -2.73
C ALA A 49 6.89 -1.23 -3.18
N VAL A 50 7.92 -0.91 -2.38
CA VAL A 50 8.81 0.24 -2.60
C VAL A 50 10.28 -0.15 -2.39
N SER A 51 11.14 0.27 -3.30
CA SER A 51 12.59 0.24 -3.15
C SER A 51 13.16 1.65 -3.13
N GLU A 52 14.14 1.89 -2.25
CA GLU A 52 14.83 3.15 -2.09
C GLU A 52 16.26 3.06 -2.61
N THR A 53 16.62 4.02 -3.45
CA THR A 53 18.00 4.33 -3.85
C THR A 53 18.37 5.71 -3.33
N GLU A 54 19.64 6.13 -3.39
CA GLU A 54 20.07 7.47 -2.95
C GLU A 54 19.17 8.59 -3.48
N ASN A 55 18.86 8.55 -4.78
CA ASN A 55 18.16 9.65 -5.46
C ASN A 55 16.68 9.38 -5.72
N TYR A 56 16.26 8.11 -5.86
CA TYR A 56 14.92 7.74 -6.35
C TYR A 56 14.21 6.72 -5.45
N PHE A 57 12.87 6.73 -5.52
CA PHE A 57 12.04 5.60 -5.08
C PHE A 57 11.51 4.87 -6.31
N TYR A 58 11.56 3.54 -6.28
CA TYR A 58 10.88 2.66 -7.22
C TYR A 58 9.70 2.03 -6.50
N PHE A 59 8.54 1.89 -7.15
CA PHE A 59 7.35 1.38 -6.48
C PHE A 59 6.36 0.70 -7.43
N VAL A 60 5.49 -0.15 -6.88
CA VAL A 60 4.36 -0.73 -7.62
C VAL A 60 3.26 0.32 -7.78
N ASN A 61 2.90 0.62 -9.02
CA ASN A 61 2.00 1.70 -9.41
C ASN A 61 0.52 1.31 -9.25
N GLY A 62 0.11 1.09 -8.00
CA GLY A 62 -1.25 0.75 -7.64
C GLY A 62 -1.64 -0.71 -7.89
N GLN A 63 -2.77 -1.12 -7.32
CA GLN A 63 -3.24 -2.51 -7.37
C GLN A 63 -3.96 -2.80 -8.70
N GLU A 64 -3.53 -3.85 -9.39
CA GLU A 64 -4.15 -4.33 -10.62
C GLU A 64 -4.45 -5.84 -10.53
N ASP A 65 -5.46 -6.31 -11.25
CA ASP A 65 -5.83 -7.73 -11.28
C ASP A 65 -4.79 -8.57 -12.04
N ALA A 66 -4.52 -9.77 -11.53
CA ALA A 66 -3.61 -10.72 -12.17
C ALA A 66 -4.04 -11.16 -13.58
N THR A 67 -5.33 -11.00 -13.91
CA THR A 67 -5.95 -11.31 -15.21
C THR A 67 -5.96 -10.13 -16.17
N ALA A 68 -5.49 -8.95 -15.75
CA ALA A 68 -5.40 -7.77 -16.60
C ALA A 68 -4.48 -8.01 -17.82
N GLU A 69 -4.67 -7.19 -18.85
CA GLU A 69 -3.83 -7.26 -20.05
C GLU A 69 -2.37 -6.96 -19.70
N ASN A 70 -1.52 -7.98 -19.77
CA ASN A 70 -0.16 -7.91 -19.24
C ASN A 70 0.93 -7.97 -20.33
N ASP A 71 0.59 -7.61 -21.57
CA ASP A 71 1.60 -7.47 -22.63
C ASP A 71 2.55 -6.32 -22.30
N TYR A 72 3.85 -6.55 -22.47
CA TYR A 72 4.86 -5.53 -22.18
C TYR A 72 4.58 -4.23 -22.94
N GLY A 73 4.53 -3.12 -22.20
CA GLY A 73 4.27 -1.79 -22.76
C GLY A 73 2.83 -1.30 -22.67
N LYS A 74 1.89 -2.14 -22.20
CA LYS A 74 0.48 -1.76 -22.03
C LYS A 74 0.11 -1.37 -20.59
N PRO A 75 0.51 -2.12 -19.55
CA PRO A 75 0.16 -1.79 -18.18
C PRO A 75 0.68 -0.42 -17.73
N VAL A 76 -0.19 0.31 -17.04
CA VAL A 76 0.14 1.51 -16.27
C VAL A 76 -0.13 1.22 -14.80
N LYS A 77 -1.35 0.81 -14.43
CA LYS A 77 -1.66 0.30 -13.10
C LYS A 77 -1.01 -1.06 -12.86
N GLY A 78 -0.48 -1.30 -11.66
CA GLY A 78 0.32 -2.48 -11.34
C GLY A 78 1.73 -2.49 -11.95
N ALA A 79 2.07 -1.53 -12.82
CA ALA A 79 3.41 -1.36 -13.38
C ALA A 79 4.42 -0.98 -12.30
N ILE A 80 5.72 -1.09 -12.60
CA ILE A 80 6.76 -0.53 -11.72
C ILE A 80 7.06 0.89 -12.17
N ALA A 81 6.90 1.85 -11.27
CA ALA A 81 7.19 3.26 -11.49
C ALA A 81 8.41 3.72 -10.69
N VAL A 82 8.95 4.88 -11.06
CA VAL A 82 10.05 5.57 -10.39
C VAL A 82 9.70 7.02 -10.17
N VAL A 83 10.16 7.59 -9.04
CA VAL A 83 10.02 9.01 -8.74
C VAL A 83 11.30 9.57 -8.12
N SER A 84 11.61 10.83 -8.40
CA SER A 84 12.74 11.51 -7.78
C SER A 84 12.41 11.98 -6.37
N LYS A 85 13.31 11.73 -5.41
CA LYS A 85 13.20 12.31 -4.05
C LYS A 85 13.22 13.84 -4.05
N SER A 86 13.79 14.45 -5.09
CA SER A 86 13.84 15.90 -5.24
C SER A 86 12.57 16.50 -5.86
N ASP A 87 11.74 15.68 -6.53
CA ASP A 87 10.47 16.08 -7.13
C ASP A 87 9.50 14.90 -7.11
N LEU A 88 8.78 14.74 -5.99
CA LEU A 88 7.83 13.64 -5.78
C LEU A 88 6.52 13.78 -6.57
N LYS A 89 6.37 14.82 -7.40
CA LYS A 89 5.14 15.08 -8.16
C LYS A 89 5.14 14.45 -9.55
N LYS A 90 6.26 13.85 -9.97
CA LYS A 90 6.45 13.35 -11.34
C LYS A 90 7.05 11.96 -11.32
N SER A 91 6.18 10.98 -11.34
CA SER A 91 6.55 9.58 -11.50
C SER A 91 6.59 9.18 -12.97
N GLU A 92 7.43 8.21 -13.29
CA GLU A 92 7.57 7.63 -14.64
C GLU A 92 7.43 6.12 -14.57
N ILE A 93 6.78 5.50 -15.57
CA ILE A 93 6.73 4.04 -15.67
C ILE A 93 8.08 3.50 -16.16
N VAL A 94 8.67 2.60 -15.38
CA VAL A 94 9.92 1.87 -15.69
C VAL A 94 9.62 0.53 -16.33
N VAL A 95 8.76 -0.27 -15.70
CA VAL A 95 8.42 -1.59 -16.20
C VAL A 95 6.91 -1.65 -16.45
N PRO A 96 6.46 -1.52 -17.71
CA PRO A 96 5.05 -1.59 -18.09
C PRO A 96 4.61 -3.06 -18.16
N LYS A 97 4.54 -3.68 -16.99
CA LYS A 97 4.11 -5.06 -16.72
C LYS A 97 3.43 -5.08 -15.35
N VAL A 98 2.30 -5.75 -15.23
CA VAL A 98 1.59 -5.92 -13.97
C VAL A 98 2.44 -6.76 -13.02
N MET A 99 2.94 -6.12 -11.97
CA MET A 99 3.47 -6.82 -10.80
C MET A 99 2.29 -7.48 -10.09
N SER A 100 2.24 -8.81 -10.15
CA SER A 100 1.08 -9.59 -9.71
C SER A 100 1.43 -10.60 -8.61
N ALA A 101 2.66 -10.57 -8.13
CA ALA A 101 3.07 -11.41 -7.02
C ALA A 101 2.24 -11.05 -5.78
N LYS A 102 1.68 -12.08 -5.14
CA LYS A 102 0.84 -11.95 -3.94
C LYS A 102 1.62 -12.16 -2.64
N ASP A 103 2.94 -12.37 -2.72
CA ASP A 103 3.82 -12.19 -1.57
C ASP A 103 4.08 -10.68 -1.36
N TYR A 104 3.17 -10.06 -0.60
CA TYR A 104 3.24 -8.63 -0.29
C TYR A 104 4.39 -8.28 0.68
N ASN A 105 5.10 -9.27 1.22
CA ASN A 105 6.30 -9.04 2.03
C ASN A 105 7.59 -8.96 1.19
N ALA A 106 7.58 -9.44 -0.07
CA ALA A 106 8.72 -9.38 -0.97
C ALA A 106 8.69 -8.11 -1.84
N GLY A 107 7.66 -8.01 -2.67
CA GLY A 107 7.47 -6.91 -3.60
C GLY A 107 8.56 -6.79 -4.68
N ILE A 108 9.18 -5.62 -4.82
CA ILE A 108 10.19 -5.35 -5.88
C ILE A 108 11.59 -5.19 -5.29
N PHE A 109 12.61 -5.48 -6.09
CA PHE A 109 14.01 -5.33 -5.69
C PHE A 109 14.81 -4.60 -6.76
N VAL A 110 15.64 -3.66 -6.37
CA VAL A 110 16.55 -2.91 -7.24
C VAL A 110 17.97 -3.28 -6.83
N TYR A 111 18.76 -3.75 -7.80
CA TYR A 111 20.19 -3.98 -7.62
C TYR A 111 20.93 -3.59 -8.90
N GLY A 112 22.02 -2.84 -8.75
CA GLY A 112 22.79 -2.33 -9.89
C GLY A 112 21.93 -1.49 -10.82
N ASP A 113 21.88 -1.85 -12.10
CA ASP A 113 21.10 -1.19 -13.15
C ASP A 113 19.77 -1.90 -13.47
N CYS A 114 19.31 -2.82 -12.60
CA CYS A 114 18.13 -3.64 -12.83
C CYS A 114 17.12 -3.59 -11.69
N VAL A 115 15.85 -3.81 -12.05
CA VAL A 115 14.76 -4.15 -11.15
C VAL A 115 14.35 -5.62 -11.36
N TYR A 116 14.04 -6.32 -10.26
CA TYR A 116 13.67 -7.72 -10.19
C TYR A 116 12.29 -7.86 -9.56
N TYR A 117 11.40 -8.65 -10.16
CA TYR A 117 9.99 -8.70 -9.78
C TYR A 117 9.30 -9.99 -10.25
N GLY A 118 8.17 -10.32 -9.61
CA GLY A 118 7.24 -11.35 -10.04
C GLY A 118 6.03 -10.76 -10.80
N THR A 119 5.70 -11.34 -11.94
CA THR A 119 4.58 -10.93 -12.82
C THR A 119 3.77 -12.16 -13.23
N THR A 120 2.51 -11.97 -13.63
CA THR A 120 1.75 -13.04 -14.29
C THR A 120 2.36 -13.31 -15.64
N THR A 121 2.33 -14.58 -16.03
CA THR A 121 2.74 -14.94 -17.37
C THR A 121 1.74 -14.41 -18.41
N THR A 122 2.22 -14.10 -19.60
CA THR A 122 1.36 -13.87 -20.79
C THR A 122 1.24 -15.16 -21.62
N LYS A 123 1.87 -16.25 -21.17
CA LYS A 123 1.83 -17.56 -21.83
C LYS A 123 0.40 -18.11 -21.74
N LYS A 124 -0.06 -18.66 -22.86
CA LYS A 124 -1.37 -19.28 -22.98
C LYS A 124 -1.27 -20.77 -22.67
N ASP A 125 -2.25 -21.29 -21.95
CA ASP A 125 -2.47 -22.71 -21.74
C ASP A 125 -2.90 -23.43 -23.04
N SER A 126 -3.11 -24.74 -22.96
CA SER A 126 -3.56 -25.56 -24.11
C SER A 126 -4.94 -25.14 -24.66
N ASP A 127 -5.72 -24.39 -23.88
CA ASP A 127 -7.04 -23.87 -24.27
C ASP A 127 -6.95 -22.43 -24.81
N GLY A 128 -5.73 -21.88 -24.94
CA GLY A 128 -5.48 -20.54 -25.46
C GLY A 128 -5.78 -19.40 -24.47
N LYS A 129 -5.97 -19.72 -23.18
CA LYS A 129 -6.21 -18.74 -22.09
C LYS A 129 -4.91 -18.46 -21.35
N ILE A 130 -4.75 -17.25 -20.81
CA ILE A 130 -3.58 -16.92 -19.99
C ILE A 130 -3.56 -17.82 -18.75
N ALA A 131 -2.40 -18.43 -18.46
CA ALA A 131 -2.25 -19.20 -17.23
C ALA A 131 -2.31 -18.24 -16.03
N THR A 132 -3.32 -18.42 -15.17
CA THR A 132 -3.60 -17.50 -14.04
C THR A 132 -2.92 -17.92 -12.74
N ASP A 133 -2.27 -19.08 -12.73
CA ASP A 133 -1.60 -19.66 -11.57
C ASP A 133 -0.08 -19.74 -11.75
N VAL A 134 0.50 -19.14 -12.80
CA VAL A 134 1.94 -19.11 -13.02
C VAL A 134 2.50 -17.73 -12.68
N LEU A 135 3.44 -17.71 -11.74
CA LEU A 135 4.25 -16.55 -11.43
C LEU A 135 5.56 -16.64 -12.20
N GLU A 136 5.81 -15.64 -13.02
CA GLU A 136 7.01 -15.50 -13.83
C GLU A 136 7.93 -14.46 -13.17
N PHE A 137 9.13 -14.89 -12.79
CA PHE A 137 10.15 -13.99 -12.27
C PHE A 137 10.94 -13.39 -13.41
N GLN A 138 11.05 -12.06 -13.43
CA GLN A 138 11.76 -11.33 -14.46
C GLN A 138 12.73 -10.32 -13.84
N LYS A 139 13.67 -9.86 -14.67
CA LYS A 139 14.39 -8.61 -14.45
C LYS A 139 14.25 -7.69 -15.66
N ALA A 140 14.34 -6.40 -15.43
CA ALA A 140 14.43 -5.38 -16.46
C ALA A 140 15.45 -4.32 -16.03
N LYS A 141 16.08 -3.63 -16.99
CA LYS A 141 16.91 -2.47 -16.67
C LYS A 141 16.07 -1.34 -16.10
N LEU A 142 16.69 -0.45 -15.33
CA LEU A 142 16.01 0.72 -14.74
C LEU A 142 15.55 1.75 -15.79
N ASP A 143 15.91 1.59 -17.06
CA ASP A 143 15.34 2.34 -18.19
C ASP A 143 14.17 1.61 -18.90
N GLY A 144 13.77 0.45 -18.38
CA GLY A 144 12.73 -0.42 -18.92
C GLY A 144 13.14 -1.17 -20.19
N SER A 145 14.43 -1.24 -20.52
CA SER A 145 14.94 -2.12 -21.57
C SER A 145 15.48 -3.43 -20.98
N GLY A 146 15.97 -4.35 -21.83
CA GLY A 146 16.70 -5.53 -21.37
C GLY A 146 15.88 -6.47 -20.47
N VAL A 147 14.60 -6.65 -20.78
CA VAL A 147 13.71 -7.55 -20.05
C VAL A 147 14.15 -8.99 -20.28
N GLU A 148 14.38 -9.72 -19.20
CA GLU A 148 14.83 -11.11 -19.20
C GLU A 148 13.98 -11.93 -18.22
N GLU A 149 13.45 -13.06 -18.69
CA GLU A 149 12.82 -14.09 -17.86
C GLU A 149 13.91 -14.84 -17.06
N ILE A 150 13.62 -15.10 -15.79
CA ILE A 150 14.51 -15.83 -14.88
C ILE A 150 14.01 -17.26 -14.69
N LEU A 151 12.75 -17.41 -14.25
CA LEU A 151 12.12 -18.69 -13.93
C LEU A 151 10.60 -18.53 -13.80
N ASP A 152 9.86 -19.58 -14.16
CA ASP A 152 8.43 -19.73 -13.87
C ASP A 152 8.21 -20.66 -12.67
N VAL A 153 7.26 -20.30 -11.80
CA VAL A 153 6.79 -21.13 -10.69
C VAL A 153 5.26 -21.14 -10.61
N THR A 154 4.70 -22.22 -10.05
CA THR A 154 3.25 -22.31 -9.80
C THR A 154 2.89 -21.60 -8.50
N GLY A 155 1.85 -20.78 -8.54
CA GLY A 155 1.28 -20.04 -7.42
C GLY A 155 1.73 -18.58 -7.38
N LEU A 156 0.77 -17.65 -7.56
CA LEU A 156 1.04 -16.21 -7.45
C LEU A 156 1.45 -15.78 -6.03
N SER A 157 1.11 -16.57 -5.01
CA SER A 157 1.50 -16.36 -3.61
C SER A 157 2.81 -17.05 -3.23
N THR A 158 3.59 -17.55 -4.19
CA THR A 158 4.92 -18.12 -3.92
C THR A 158 5.77 -17.09 -3.18
N GLU A 159 6.23 -17.44 -1.98
CA GLU A 159 7.13 -16.58 -1.21
C GLU A 159 8.52 -16.56 -1.87
N TYR A 160 9.10 -15.37 -2.00
CA TYR A 160 10.39 -15.21 -2.68
C TYR A 160 11.19 -14.01 -2.18
N ARG A 161 12.51 -14.02 -2.35
CA ARG A 161 13.37 -12.85 -2.14
C ARG A 161 14.43 -12.81 -3.23
N PHE A 162 14.73 -11.61 -3.74
CA PHE A 162 15.95 -11.40 -4.51
C PHE A 162 17.05 -10.90 -3.58
N VAL A 163 18.19 -11.56 -3.63
CA VAL A 163 19.31 -11.34 -2.71
C VAL A 163 20.57 -10.97 -3.48
N LEU A 164 21.17 -9.84 -3.16
CA LEU A 164 22.49 -9.48 -3.69
C LEU A 164 23.59 -10.08 -2.79
N SER A 165 24.32 -11.06 -3.31
CA SER A 165 25.46 -11.69 -2.63
C SER A 165 26.73 -11.47 -3.45
N GLY A 166 27.62 -10.62 -2.92
CA GLY A 166 28.73 -10.06 -3.69
C GLY A 166 28.21 -9.23 -4.87
N GLU A 167 28.62 -9.56 -6.10
CA GLU A 167 28.17 -8.89 -7.32
C GLU A 167 27.03 -9.65 -8.04
N LYS A 168 26.51 -10.73 -7.42
CA LYS A 168 25.52 -11.61 -8.03
C LYS A 168 24.17 -11.50 -7.34
N VAL A 169 23.11 -11.54 -8.15
CA VAL A 169 21.75 -11.62 -7.64
C VAL A 169 21.26 -13.06 -7.67
N TYR A 170 20.64 -13.47 -6.58
CA TYR A 170 20.02 -14.78 -6.40
C TYR A 170 18.53 -14.63 -6.17
N LEU A 171 17.71 -15.46 -6.82
CA LEU A 171 16.31 -15.64 -6.50
C LEU A 171 16.18 -16.79 -5.51
N LEU A 172 15.69 -16.52 -4.31
CA LEU A 172 15.27 -17.54 -3.37
C LEU A 172 13.75 -17.63 -3.38
N TYR A 173 13.20 -18.84 -3.37
CA TYR A 173 11.74 -19.04 -3.33
C TYR A 173 11.36 -20.34 -2.63
N VAL A 174 10.12 -20.41 -2.14
CA VAL A 174 9.57 -21.58 -1.44
C VAL A 174 8.43 -22.20 -2.22
N SER A 175 8.49 -23.51 -2.45
CA SER A 175 7.44 -24.27 -3.13
C SER A 175 7.25 -25.60 -2.42
N ASP A 176 6.02 -25.89 -1.99
CA ASP A 176 5.66 -27.12 -1.24
C ASP A 176 6.59 -27.43 -0.05
N SER A 177 6.99 -26.39 0.70
CA SER A 177 7.97 -26.44 1.82
C SER A 177 9.42 -26.71 1.41
N ALA A 178 9.72 -26.92 0.13
CA ALA A 178 11.07 -26.93 -0.40
C ALA A 178 11.57 -25.49 -0.60
N ILE A 179 12.86 -25.27 -0.32
CA ILE A 179 13.51 -23.97 -0.47
C ILE A 179 14.54 -24.09 -1.60
N TYR A 180 14.49 -23.16 -2.54
CA TYR A 180 15.40 -23.11 -3.68
C TYR A 180 16.15 -21.78 -3.74
N SER A 181 17.35 -21.82 -4.32
CA SER A 181 18.18 -20.65 -4.63
C SER A 181 18.64 -20.74 -6.08
N VAL A 182 18.46 -19.67 -6.85
CA VAL A 182 18.80 -19.62 -8.28
C VAL A 182 19.75 -18.45 -8.51
N ASP A 183 20.97 -18.71 -8.98
CA ASP A 183 21.88 -17.67 -9.49
C ASP A 183 21.23 -17.07 -10.76
N VAL A 184 20.80 -15.81 -10.69
CA VAL A 184 20.00 -15.19 -11.77
C VAL A 184 20.79 -15.05 -13.07
N ALA A 185 22.11 -14.88 -12.99
CA ALA A 185 22.94 -14.70 -14.18
C ALA A 185 23.19 -16.03 -14.93
N SER A 186 23.39 -17.12 -14.19
CA SER A 186 23.70 -18.43 -14.77
C SER A 186 22.51 -19.38 -14.89
N GLY A 187 21.40 -19.10 -14.20
CA GLY A 187 20.26 -20.00 -14.06
C GLY A 187 20.55 -21.24 -13.21
N LYS A 188 21.71 -21.33 -12.54
CA LYS A 188 22.05 -22.47 -11.69
C LYS A 188 21.13 -22.52 -10.47
N LYS A 189 20.28 -23.55 -10.43
CA LYS A 189 19.39 -23.86 -9.30
C LYS A 189 20.11 -24.74 -8.27
N THR A 190 19.95 -24.38 -7.00
CA THR A 190 20.39 -25.12 -5.82
C THR A 190 19.17 -25.43 -4.95
N THR A 191 19.01 -26.69 -4.55
CA THR A 191 18.03 -27.08 -3.53
C THR A 191 18.64 -26.81 -2.16
N VAL A 192 18.09 -25.83 -1.45
CA VAL A 192 18.55 -25.42 -0.11
C VAL A 192 17.99 -26.35 0.95
N SER A 193 16.72 -26.73 0.80
CA SER A 193 16.03 -27.75 1.59
C SER A 193 14.99 -28.44 0.72
N GLU A 194 14.89 -29.76 0.79
CA GLU A 194 13.83 -30.50 0.11
C GLU A 194 12.49 -30.38 0.85
N LYS A 195 12.53 -30.14 2.17
CA LYS A 195 11.34 -30.06 3.03
C LYS A 195 11.65 -29.39 4.36
N ALA A 196 11.60 -28.07 4.40
CA ALA A 196 11.66 -27.33 5.64
C ALA A 196 10.37 -27.55 6.46
N ALA A 197 10.50 -27.82 7.75
CA ALA A 197 9.33 -27.96 8.63
C ALA A 197 8.71 -26.59 8.96
N ALA A 198 9.54 -25.55 9.06
CA ALA A 198 9.15 -24.15 9.21
C ALA A 198 10.35 -23.28 8.77
N TYR A 199 10.09 -22.04 8.36
CA TYR A 199 11.12 -21.11 7.93
C TYR A 199 10.76 -19.64 8.24
N LYS A 200 11.78 -18.78 8.27
CA LYS A 200 11.67 -17.33 8.36
C LYS A 200 12.74 -16.65 7.50
N TRP A 201 12.30 -15.70 6.67
CA TRP A 201 13.20 -14.75 6.00
C TRP A 201 13.83 -13.80 7.01
N THR A 202 15.05 -13.36 6.73
CA THR A 202 15.68 -12.29 7.51
C THR A 202 15.35 -10.93 6.92
N GLU A 203 15.32 -9.89 7.75
CA GLU A 203 15.18 -8.50 7.28
C GLU A 203 16.37 -8.06 6.42
N THR A 204 17.57 -8.59 6.68
CA THR A 204 18.79 -8.33 5.89
C THR A 204 18.98 -9.28 4.71
N SER A 205 17.96 -10.11 4.40
CA SER A 205 18.05 -11.15 3.37
C SER A 205 18.50 -10.62 2.03
N GLU A 206 18.28 -9.34 1.76
CA GLU A 206 18.60 -8.61 0.54
C GLU A 206 20.09 -8.28 0.36
N LEU A 207 20.89 -8.27 1.44
CA LEU A 207 22.27 -7.78 1.46
C LEU A 207 23.32 -8.89 1.45
N GLY A 208 22.94 -10.13 1.11
CA GLY A 208 23.89 -11.25 1.01
C GLY A 208 24.36 -11.79 2.36
N GLU A 209 23.69 -11.40 3.43
CA GLU A 209 23.81 -12.02 4.74
C GLU A 209 23.02 -13.35 4.77
N VAL A 210 22.70 -13.84 5.97
CA VAL A 210 21.77 -14.96 6.13
C VAL A 210 20.46 -14.58 5.47
N SER A 211 20.02 -15.32 4.46
CA SER A 211 18.82 -15.02 3.70
C SER A 211 17.57 -15.64 4.31
N ILE A 212 17.70 -16.88 4.79
CA ILE A 212 16.60 -17.65 5.35
C ILE A 212 17.12 -18.58 6.46
N LEU A 213 16.34 -18.69 7.55
CA LEU A 213 16.51 -19.70 8.57
C LEU A 213 15.33 -20.66 8.53
N PHE A 214 15.58 -21.93 8.79
CA PHE A 214 14.54 -22.96 8.78
C PHE A 214 14.87 -24.13 9.70
N THR A 215 13.86 -24.91 10.04
CA THR A 215 14.01 -26.12 10.85
C THR A 215 13.82 -27.37 10.01
N GLU A 216 14.59 -28.42 10.27
CA GLU A 216 14.42 -29.73 9.64
C GLU A 216 14.34 -30.84 10.69
N THR A 217 13.43 -31.79 10.46
CA THR A 217 13.38 -33.04 11.22
C THR A 217 14.55 -33.93 10.85
N VAL A 218 15.15 -34.63 11.82
CA VAL A 218 16.25 -35.56 11.56
C VAL A 218 15.70 -36.97 11.43
N ALA A 219 16.06 -37.68 10.35
CA ALA A 219 15.69 -39.07 10.14
C ALA A 219 16.54 -40.00 11.03
N LYS A 220 15.91 -40.96 11.69
CA LYS A 220 16.60 -41.90 12.59
C LYS A 220 17.47 -42.92 11.86
N TYR A 221 17.02 -43.35 10.68
CA TYR A 221 17.74 -44.25 9.77
C TYR A 221 17.82 -43.59 8.38
N PRO A 222 18.75 -42.64 8.19
CA PRO A 222 18.81 -41.84 6.95
C PRO A 222 19.18 -42.66 5.71
N ASP A 223 19.78 -43.84 5.89
CA ASP A 223 20.21 -44.73 4.80
C ASP A 223 19.10 -45.69 4.33
N GLU A 224 17.91 -45.68 4.94
CA GLU A 224 16.79 -46.55 4.57
C GLU A 224 15.78 -45.81 3.69
N GLU A 225 15.50 -46.35 2.48
CA GLU A 225 14.67 -45.73 1.43
C GLU A 225 13.23 -45.37 1.88
N ASP A 226 12.68 -46.08 2.86
CA ASP A 226 11.31 -45.91 3.37
C ASP A 226 11.28 -45.46 4.86
N ASN A 227 12.37 -44.87 5.38
CA ASN A 227 12.39 -44.47 6.79
C ASN A 227 11.39 -43.34 7.08
N THR A 228 10.38 -43.65 7.87
CA THR A 228 9.40 -42.69 8.39
C THR A 228 9.65 -42.30 9.86
N GLU A 229 10.61 -42.95 10.52
CA GLU A 229 11.00 -42.62 11.90
C GLU A 229 11.92 -41.41 11.93
N THR A 230 11.56 -40.46 12.79
CA THR A 230 12.34 -39.25 13.07
C THR A 230 12.93 -39.32 14.47
N GLU A 231 14.06 -38.64 14.65
CA GLU A 231 14.65 -38.42 15.96
C GLU A 231 13.77 -37.52 16.82
N SER A 232 13.96 -37.59 18.15
CA SER A 232 13.21 -36.75 19.09
C SER A 232 13.66 -35.28 19.12
N TYR A 233 14.70 -34.93 18.36
CA TYR A 233 15.21 -33.58 18.16
C TYR A 233 15.07 -33.12 16.70
N ASN A 234 15.26 -31.83 16.47
CA ASN A 234 15.40 -31.25 15.14
C ASN A 234 16.67 -30.38 15.05
N VAL A 235 16.93 -29.82 13.87
CA VAL A 235 18.03 -28.87 13.65
C VAL A 235 17.49 -27.54 13.14
N VAL A 236 18.19 -26.46 13.46
CA VAL A 236 18.02 -25.15 12.80
C VAL A 236 19.14 -24.99 11.78
N LYS A 237 18.75 -24.68 10.56
CA LYS A 237 19.65 -24.38 9.44
C LYS A 237 19.52 -22.92 9.04
N ALA A 238 20.64 -22.36 8.58
CA ALA A 238 20.72 -21.02 8.02
C ALA A 238 21.39 -21.10 6.65
N TYR A 239 20.85 -20.35 5.69
CA TYR A 239 21.38 -20.31 4.33
C TYR A 239 21.74 -18.88 3.93
N LYS A 240 22.94 -18.70 3.36
CA LYS A 240 23.33 -17.49 2.65
C LYS A 240 23.25 -17.73 1.16
N ALA A 241 22.64 -16.78 0.44
CA ALA A 241 22.55 -16.85 -1.01
C ALA A 241 23.93 -17.00 -1.66
N GLY A 242 24.05 -17.99 -2.55
CA GLY A 242 25.28 -18.32 -3.26
C GLY A 242 26.09 -19.47 -2.66
N GLU A 243 25.76 -19.92 -1.44
CA GLU A 243 26.36 -21.12 -0.86
C GLU A 243 25.81 -22.39 -1.51
N GLU A 244 26.61 -23.47 -1.48
CA GLU A 244 26.25 -24.76 -2.07
C GLU A 244 25.20 -25.51 -1.24
N SER A 245 25.13 -25.26 0.07
CA SER A 245 24.20 -25.88 0.98
C SER A 245 23.91 -24.96 2.18
N ALA A 246 22.80 -25.23 2.88
CA ALA A 246 22.53 -24.58 4.16
C ALA A 246 23.40 -25.15 5.28
N LYS A 247 23.84 -24.27 6.18
CA LYS A 247 24.63 -24.63 7.37
C LYS A 247 23.71 -25.00 8.53
N THR A 248 23.99 -26.11 9.21
CA THR A 248 23.36 -26.41 10.51
C THR A 248 23.96 -25.51 11.59
N VAL A 249 23.15 -24.56 12.05
CA VAL A 249 23.58 -23.57 13.05
C VAL A 249 23.21 -23.97 14.47
N LEU A 250 22.17 -24.79 14.65
CA LEU A 250 21.77 -25.34 15.95
C LEU A 250 21.34 -26.81 15.80
N SER A 251 21.71 -27.64 16.77
CA SER A 251 21.23 -29.01 16.87
C SER A 251 20.56 -29.26 18.22
N GLY A 252 19.35 -29.82 18.17
CA GLY A 252 18.60 -30.22 19.36
C GLY A 252 19.09 -31.52 19.98
N LYS A 253 20.07 -32.19 19.35
CA LYS A 253 20.68 -33.41 19.88
C LYS A 253 21.47 -33.09 21.14
N MET A 254 21.11 -33.72 22.24
CA MET A 254 21.62 -33.37 23.56
C MET A 254 21.87 -34.64 24.39
N GLU A 255 23.01 -34.69 25.07
CA GLU A 255 23.34 -35.77 25.99
C GLU A 255 23.67 -35.19 27.37
N TYR A 256 23.00 -35.68 28.41
CA TYR A 256 23.26 -35.30 29.79
C TYR A 256 23.48 -36.56 30.63
N ASN A 257 24.67 -36.69 31.22
CA ASN A 257 25.06 -37.87 32.02
C ASN A 257 24.83 -39.23 31.31
N GLY A 258 25.05 -39.31 30.00
CA GLY A 258 24.86 -40.55 29.23
C GLY A 258 23.41 -40.86 28.84
N LEU A 259 22.47 -39.94 29.09
CA LEU A 259 21.06 -40.04 28.70
C LEU A 259 20.74 -38.96 27.66
N SER A 260 19.91 -39.31 26.67
CA SER A 260 19.37 -38.32 25.73
C SER A 260 18.55 -37.28 26.49
N SER A 261 18.88 -36.02 26.22
CA SER A 261 18.25 -34.80 26.73
C SER A 261 17.76 -33.94 25.55
N ASP A 262 17.41 -34.61 24.46
CA ASP A 262 17.06 -34.00 23.18
C ASP A 262 16.02 -32.88 23.31
N SER A 263 16.07 -31.93 22.39
CA SER A 263 15.16 -30.79 22.32
C SER A 263 14.76 -30.52 20.88
N THR A 264 13.61 -29.88 20.70
CA THR A 264 13.22 -29.31 19.41
C THR A 264 13.30 -27.79 19.47
N PHE A 265 13.57 -27.18 18.33
CA PHE A 265 13.64 -25.74 18.14
C PHE A 265 12.53 -25.26 17.21
N ALA A 266 11.97 -24.10 17.51
CA ALA A 266 11.06 -23.36 16.63
C ALA A 266 11.57 -21.93 16.43
N ILE A 267 11.57 -21.45 15.18
CA ILE A 267 11.92 -20.07 14.86
C ILE A 267 10.66 -19.22 14.99
N LYS A 268 10.52 -18.48 16.11
CA LYS A 268 9.33 -17.70 16.42
C LYS A 268 9.24 -16.45 15.54
N ALA A 269 10.33 -15.68 15.47
CA ALA A 269 10.39 -14.47 14.65
C ALA A 269 11.84 -14.16 14.22
N VAL A 270 11.97 -13.34 13.17
CA VAL A 270 13.20 -12.62 12.86
C VAL A 270 12.82 -11.15 12.76
N LYS A 271 13.31 -10.32 13.68
CA LYS A 271 12.93 -8.90 13.81
C LYS A 271 14.10 -8.08 14.35
N ALA A 272 14.28 -6.87 13.84
CA ALA A 272 15.29 -5.91 14.32
C ALA A 272 16.71 -6.51 14.41
N GLY A 273 17.09 -7.35 13.43
CA GLY A 273 18.40 -8.02 13.40
C GLY A 273 18.57 -9.22 14.36
N TYR A 274 17.52 -9.63 15.08
CA TYR A 274 17.52 -10.80 15.96
C TYR A 274 16.68 -11.95 15.42
N VAL A 275 17.13 -13.18 15.65
CA VAL A 275 16.36 -14.42 15.55
C VAL A 275 15.86 -14.80 16.94
N PHE A 276 14.56 -15.02 17.06
CA PHE A 276 13.92 -15.51 18.28
C PHE A 276 13.65 -17.01 18.13
N VAL A 277 14.38 -17.84 18.87
CA VAL A 277 14.30 -19.31 18.80
C VAL A 277 13.79 -19.88 20.11
N THR A 278 12.72 -20.67 20.04
CA THR A 278 12.15 -21.40 21.16
C THR A 278 12.73 -22.81 21.23
N GLU A 279 13.24 -23.21 22.39
CA GLU A 279 13.68 -24.56 22.72
C GLU A 279 12.59 -25.27 23.54
N THR A 280 12.14 -26.43 23.06
CA THR A 280 11.23 -27.34 23.75
C THR A 280 11.95 -28.66 24.06
N PRO A 281 12.34 -28.91 25.32
CA PRO A 281 12.98 -30.17 25.72
C PRO A 281 12.06 -31.38 25.56
N ALA A 282 12.59 -32.52 25.12
CA ALA A 282 11.82 -33.76 24.96
C ALA A 282 11.41 -34.40 26.29
N ASN A 283 12.16 -34.15 27.37
CA ASN A 283 11.93 -34.71 28.70
C ASN A 283 11.40 -33.62 29.67
N ASN A 284 10.06 -33.52 29.76
CA ASN A 284 9.32 -32.46 30.45
C ASN A 284 9.36 -32.50 31.99
N THR A 285 10.13 -33.40 32.61
CA THR A 285 10.08 -33.62 34.07
C THR A 285 10.72 -32.48 34.88
N VAL A 286 11.53 -31.60 34.26
CA VAL A 286 12.21 -30.49 34.97
C VAL A 286 12.41 -29.21 34.14
N ASN A 287 12.34 -29.26 32.80
CA ASN A 287 12.71 -28.12 31.95
C ASN A 287 11.49 -27.55 31.21
N THR A 288 11.14 -26.31 31.53
CA THR A 288 10.13 -25.53 30.80
C THR A 288 10.71 -25.02 29.48
N GLU A 289 9.83 -24.87 28.48
CA GLU A 289 10.14 -24.17 27.22
C GLU A 289 10.80 -22.81 27.48
N LYS A 290 11.79 -22.45 26.66
CA LYS A 290 12.47 -21.15 26.73
C LYS A 290 12.66 -20.57 25.34
N THR A 291 12.48 -19.26 25.21
CA THR A 291 12.82 -18.53 24.00
C THR A 291 14.09 -17.72 24.20
N TYR A 292 14.94 -17.74 23.19
CA TYR A 292 16.22 -17.04 23.14
C TYR A 292 16.21 -16.05 21.98
N ALA A 293 16.77 -14.87 22.21
CA ALA A 293 17.10 -13.91 21.16
C ALA A 293 18.59 -13.99 20.83
N VAL A 294 18.93 -14.02 19.54
CA VAL A 294 20.31 -14.07 19.02
C VAL A 294 20.42 -13.15 17.83
N GLU A 295 21.51 -12.38 17.73
CA GLU A 295 21.79 -11.63 16.50
C GLU A 295 21.92 -12.59 15.30
N VAL A 296 21.35 -12.20 14.16
CA VAL A 296 21.39 -12.98 12.90
C VAL A 296 22.84 -13.26 12.46
N SER A 297 23.75 -12.31 12.67
CA SER A 297 25.18 -12.46 12.37
C SER A 297 25.84 -13.51 13.28
N ALA A 298 25.53 -13.47 14.59
CA ALA A 298 26.10 -14.36 15.59
C ALA A 298 25.65 -15.80 15.41
N ILE A 299 24.35 -16.05 15.19
CA ILE A 299 23.82 -17.42 15.01
C ILE A 299 24.46 -18.13 13.82
N TYR A 300 24.75 -17.40 12.74
CA TYR A 300 25.41 -17.96 11.58
C TYR A 300 26.91 -18.23 11.81
N GLY A 301 27.55 -17.43 12.67
CA GLY A 301 28.95 -17.56 13.05
C GLY A 301 29.27 -18.78 13.92
N TYR A 302 28.27 -19.46 14.48
CA TYR A 302 28.47 -20.65 15.31
C TYR A 302 29.14 -21.78 14.55
N GLU A 303 30.00 -22.55 15.23
CA GLU A 303 30.55 -23.80 14.70
C GLU A 303 29.42 -24.76 14.31
N GLU A 304 29.66 -25.59 13.29
CA GLU A 304 28.65 -26.51 12.76
C GLU A 304 28.13 -27.43 13.88
N ASN A 305 26.79 -27.52 14.02
CA ASN A 305 26.13 -28.30 15.06
C ASN A 305 26.37 -27.81 16.51
N ALA A 306 26.45 -26.50 16.72
CA ALA A 306 26.50 -25.94 18.08
C ALA A 306 25.40 -26.51 18.99
N THR A 307 25.80 -27.03 20.16
CA THR A 307 24.91 -27.57 21.21
C THR A 307 24.57 -26.50 22.25
N LYS A 308 23.66 -26.80 23.18
CA LYS A 308 23.24 -25.88 24.26
C LYS A 308 24.37 -25.24 25.07
N THR A 309 25.49 -25.93 25.22
CA THR A 309 26.69 -25.37 25.88
C THR A 309 27.29 -24.17 25.15
N ASN A 310 27.14 -24.08 23.83
CA ASN A 310 27.52 -22.90 23.03
C ASN A 310 26.42 -21.82 23.06
N LEU A 311 25.18 -22.18 23.42
CA LEU A 311 24.02 -21.28 23.48
C LEU A 311 24.04 -20.32 24.68
N THR A 312 24.64 -20.72 25.81
CA THR A 312 24.52 -19.96 27.06
C THR A 312 25.43 -18.74 27.18
N GLU A 313 26.45 -18.58 26.32
CA GLU A 313 27.38 -17.44 26.38
C GLU A 313 26.95 -16.25 25.50
N SER A 314 26.13 -16.47 24.46
CA SER A 314 25.79 -15.46 23.44
C SER A 314 24.30 -15.23 23.22
N MET A 315 23.41 -15.95 23.92
CA MET A 315 21.95 -15.82 23.77
C MET A 315 21.30 -15.15 24.99
N VAL A 316 20.26 -14.35 24.75
CA VAL A 316 19.48 -13.72 25.81
C VAL A 316 18.12 -14.41 25.93
N VAL A 317 17.80 -14.94 27.12
CA VAL A 317 16.46 -15.48 27.39
C VAL A 317 15.45 -14.34 27.40
N VAL A 318 14.35 -14.50 26.68
CA VAL A 318 13.34 -13.45 26.47
C VAL A 318 11.92 -13.93 26.74
N ASN A 319 11.09 -13.03 27.27
CA ASN A 319 9.64 -13.18 27.29
C ASN A 319 9.07 -12.72 25.94
N THR A 320 8.29 -13.58 25.28
CA THR A 320 7.78 -13.31 23.92
C THR A 320 6.25 -13.28 23.82
N SER A 321 5.53 -13.07 24.94
CA SER A 321 4.06 -13.04 24.95
C SER A 321 3.47 -12.04 23.96
N ASN A 322 4.17 -10.93 23.70
CA ASN A 322 3.68 -9.84 22.84
C ASN A 322 4.53 -9.64 21.56
N LEU A 323 5.41 -10.58 21.21
CA LEU A 323 6.40 -10.40 20.14
C LEU A 323 5.79 -10.28 18.73
N ASP A 324 4.70 -10.99 18.46
CA ASP A 324 4.14 -11.13 17.12
C ASP A 324 3.66 -9.78 16.57
N SER A 325 2.93 -9.00 17.38
CA SER A 325 2.45 -7.65 17.05
C SER A 325 3.41 -6.53 17.46
N ALA A 326 4.51 -6.84 18.12
CA ALA A 326 5.44 -5.83 18.60
C ALA A 326 6.26 -5.19 17.47
N TYR A 327 6.44 -3.87 17.59
CA TYR A 327 7.54 -3.12 17.00
C TYR A 327 8.75 -3.21 17.93
N VAL A 328 9.86 -3.77 17.44
CA VAL A 328 11.06 -4.03 18.23
C VAL A 328 12.11 -2.96 17.92
N VAL A 329 12.42 -2.11 18.89
CA VAL A 329 13.55 -1.16 18.79
C VAL A 329 14.84 -1.85 19.25
N SER A 330 14.75 -2.58 20.37
CA SER A 330 15.82 -3.41 20.92
C SER A 330 15.23 -4.49 21.82
N LEU A 331 16.06 -5.40 22.35
CA LEU A 331 15.59 -6.39 23.33
C LEU A 331 15.08 -5.75 24.63
N THR A 332 15.50 -4.51 24.93
CA THR A 332 15.08 -3.77 26.13
C THR A 332 13.95 -2.78 25.88
N GLU A 333 13.57 -2.55 24.62
CA GLU A 333 12.56 -1.57 24.23
C GLU A 333 11.74 -2.11 23.06
N ILE A 334 10.53 -2.55 23.39
CA ILE A 334 9.52 -2.94 22.42
C ILE A 334 8.23 -2.17 22.67
N TYR A 335 7.42 -2.07 21.62
CA TYR A 335 6.08 -1.49 21.67
C TYR A 335 5.09 -2.45 21.07
N TYR A 336 3.94 -2.65 21.70
CA TYR A 336 2.84 -3.46 21.15
C TYR A 336 1.49 -2.87 21.53
N SER A 337 0.47 -3.25 20.76
CA SER A 337 -0.92 -2.90 21.03
C SER A 337 -1.52 -3.83 22.08
N SER A 338 -2.17 -3.26 23.09
CA SER A 338 -2.95 -3.97 24.10
C SER A 338 -4.28 -3.26 24.31
N SER A 339 -5.36 -3.83 23.76
CA SER A 339 -6.69 -3.22 23.73
C SER A 339 -6.66 -1.83 23.08
N ASP A 340 -6.87 -0.75 23.85
CA ASP A 340 -6.90 0.64 23.40
C ASP A 340 -5.61 1.39 23.76
N LYS A 341 -4.49 0.68 23.90
CA LYS A 341 -3.22 1.25 24.37
C LYS A 341 -2.04 0.77 23.57
N ILE A 342 -1.04 1.64 23.46
CA ILE A 342 0.33 1.23 23.14
C ILE A 342 1.07 1.03 24.45
N VAL A 343 1.69 -0.13 24.60
CA VAL A 343 2.45 -0.51 25.79
C VAL A 343 3.92 -0.64 25.41
N ARG A 344 4.79 0.02 26.17
CA ARG A 344 6.23 -0.19 26.13
C ARG A 344 6.60 -1.33 27.07
N ALA A 345 7.45 -2.24 26.63
CA ALA A 345 7.97 -3.31 27.47
C ALA A 345 9.43 -3.63 27.13
N SER A 346 10.02 -4.53 27.93
CA SER A 346 11.32 -5.13 27.68
C SER A 346 11.15 -6.65 27.53
N LEU A 347 11.79 -7.24 26.53
CA LEU A 347 11.79 -8.68 26.34
C LEU A 347 12.70 -9.39 27.36
N THR A 348 13.65 -8.67 27.98
CA THR A 348 14.68 -9.24 28.88
C THR A 348 14.39 -9.01 30.36
N ALA A 349 13.41 -8.18 30.69
CA ALA A 349 12.97 -7.96 32.06
C ALA A 349 11.93 -8.99 32.52
N SER A 350 11.76 -9.12 33.84
CA SER A 350 10.57 -9.78 34.41
C SER A 350 9.30 -9.05 33.96
N ALA A 351 8.18 -9.76 33.87
CA ALA A 351 6.90 -9.28 33.31
C ALA A 351 6.32 -7.98 33.91
N ASP A 352 6.91 -7.45 35.00
CA ASP A 352 6.46 -6.24 35.71
C ASP A 352 6.91 -4.90 35.08
N ASN A 353 7.48 -4.90 33.87
CA ASN A 353 7.99 -3.69 33.20
C ASN A 353 7.13 -3.20 32.01
N GLU A 354 5.87 -3.63 31.93
CA GLU A 354 4.90 -3.14 30.94
C GLU A 354 4.36 -1.76 31.36
N VAL A 355 4.59 -0.73 30.53
CA VAL A 355 4.18 0.65 30.80
C VAL A 355 3.30 1.15 29.64
N PRO A 356 2.01 1.46 29.89
CA PRO A 356 1.19 2.15 28.91
C PRO A 356 1.76 3.52 28.58
N VAL A 357 1.91 3.83 27.28
CA VAL A 357 2.54 5.07 26.81
C VAL A 357 1.66 5.88 25.85
N ALA A 358 0.52 5.33 25.42
CA ALA A 358 -0.51 6.04 24.65
C ALA A 358 -1.87 5.32 24.81
N LYS A 359 -2.99 6.04 24.60
CA LYS A 359 -4.35 5.49 24.59
C LYS A 359 -4.98 5.65 23.20
N VAL A 360 -4.73 4.68 22.34
CA VAL A 360 -5.15 4.68 20.93
C VAL A 360 -5.50 3.26 20.46
N GLY A 361 -6.47 3.13 19.54
CA GLY A 361 -6.77 1.87 18.86
C GLY A 361 -5.77 1.60 17.75
N VAL A 362 -5.09 0.44 17.79
CA VAL A 362 -4.00 0.11 16.87
C VAL A 362 -4.21 -1.28 16.28
N THR A 363 -4.27 -1.34 14.94
CA THR A 363 -4.24 -2.59 14.18
C THR A 363 -2.82 -2.99 13.81
N SER A 364 -1.95 -2.03 13.49
CA SER A 364 -0.55 -2.29 13.10
C SER A 364 0.38 -1.15 13.49
N LEU A 365 1.55 -1.46 14.03
CA LEU A 365 2.62 -0.48 14.31
C LEU A 365 3.55 -0.37 13.08
N LEU A 366 3.74 0.84 12.56
CA LEU A 366 4.56 1.11 11.38
C LEU A 366 6.01 1.41 11.75
N GLY A 367 6.22 2.21 12.79
CA GLY A 367 7.55 2.57 13.26
C GLY A 367 7.55 3.79 14.18
N LYS A 368 8.72 4.08 14.76
CA LYS A 368 8.92 5.17 15.72
C LYS A 368 9.85 6.22 15.14
N ASP A 369 9.53 7.49 15.37
CA ASP A 369 10.44 8.61 15.13
C ASP A 369 10.42 9.59 16.29
N GLY A 370 11.58 9.85 16.90
CA GLY A 370 11.65 10.62 18.14
C GLY A 370 10.68 10.05 19.17
N ASP A 371 9.82 10.88 19.75
CA ASP A 371 8.81 10.45 20.73
C ASP A 371 7.49 10.02 20.08
N TYR A 372 7.39 9.96 18.76
CA TYR A 372 6.16 9.60 18.06
C TYR A 372 6.18 8.14 17.58
N MET A 373 5.05 7.45 17.77
CA MET A 373 4.77 6.17 17.12
C MET A 373 3.81 6.39 15.96
N TYR A 374 4.13 5.83 14.80
CA TYR A 374 3.28 5.78 13.62
C TYR A 374 2.62 4.41 13.52
N TYR A 375 1.34 4.39 13.19
CA TYR A 375 0.53 3.18 13.23
C TYR A 375 -0.67 3.25 12.27
N VAL A 376 -1.39 2.14 12.13
CA VAL A 376 -2.66 2.04 11.40
C VAL A 376 -3.79 1.80 12.39
N THR A 377 -4.86 2.59 12.28
CA THR A 377 -6.08 2.48 13.09
C THR A 377 -7.00 1.38 12.58
N ASP A 378 -8.04 1.02 13.35
CA ASP A 378 -9.05 0.04 12.94
C ASP A 378 -9.86 0.49 11.72
N ASP A 379 -9.96 1.80 11.49
CA ASP A 379 -10.58 2.39 10.28
C ASP A 379 -9.61 2.42 9.08
N SER A 380 -8.47 1.74 9.19
CA SER A 380 -7.40 1.71 8.19
C SER A 380 -6.79 3.08 7.88
N LEU A 381 -6.80 4.01 8.84
CA LEU A 381 -6.14 5.30 8.69
C LEU A 381 -4.70 5.21 9.19
N ILE A 382 -3.76 5.86 8.50
CA ILE A 382 -2.43 6.05 9.05
C ILE A 382 -2.52 7.13 10.13
N ALA A 383 -1.96 6.88 11.31
CA ALA A 383 -1.93 7.83 12.39
C ALA A 383 -0.57 7.92 13.08
N ARG A 384 -0.39 8.98 13.87
CA ARG A 384 0.71 9.08 14.83
C ARG A 384 0.21 9.54 16.19
N VAL A 385 0.90 9.09 17.24
CA VAL A 385 0.68 9.51 18.63
C VAL A 385 2.03 9.75 19.30
N GLU A 386 2.11 10.76 20.15
CA GLU A 386 3.28 10.99 20.99
C GLU A 386 3.25 10.04 22.20
N LEU A 387 4.37 9.39 22.45
CA LEU A 387 4.58 8.41 23.49
C LEU A 387 5.01 9.09 24.78
N SER A 388 4.31 8.82 25.88
CA SER A 388 4.60 9.44 27.18
C SER A 388 4.24 8.49 28.33
N GLU A 389 5.16 8.35 29.29
CA GLU A 389 4.93 7.55 30.50
C GLU A 389 4.20 8.31 31.61
N THR A 390 4.23 9.65 31.56
CA THR A 390 3.70 10.51 32.63
C THR A 390 2.28 10.99 32.34
N GLU A 391 1.97 11.21 31.07
CA GLU A 391 0.68 11.69 30.60
C GLU A 391 0.31 10.91 29.34
N ILE A 392 -0.65 10.01 29.48
CA ILE A 392 -1.11 9.18 28.37
C ILE A 392 -1.90 10.07 27.42
N LYS A 393 -1.38 10.26 26.22
CA LYS A 393 -2.01 11.08 25.17
C LYS A 393 -3.02 10.27 24.37
N ASP A 394 -4.06 10.97 23.92
CA ASP A 394 -5.12 10.50 23.02
C ASP A 394 -5.12 11.26 21.67
N GLU A 395 -4.14 12.15 21.44
CA GLU A 395 -4.00 12.89 20.19
C GLU A 395 -3.54 11.97 19.05
N GLN A 396 -4.34 11.89 17.99
CA GLN A 396 -4.06 11.13 16.78
C GLN A 396 -4.16 12.04 15.57
N ILE A 397 -3.10 12.09 14.76
CA ILE A 397 -3.21 12.73 13.44
C ILE A 397 -3.71 11.69 12.45
N LEU A 398 -4.98 11.77 12.06
CA LEU A 398 -5.54 10.89 11.04
C LEU A 398 -5.03 11.32 9.65
N THR A 399 -4.46 10.36 8.93
CA THR A 399 -3.92 10.51 7.57
C THR A 399 -4.44 9.37 6.68
N GLY A 400 -4.15 9.42 5.37
CA GLY A 400 -4.80 8.65 4.30
C GLY A 400 -5.20 7.19 4.62
N LYS A 401 -6.27 6.74 3.96
CA LYS A 401 -6.87 5.41 4.13
C LYS A 401 -6.06 4.35 3.39
N VAL A 402 -5.64 3.32 4.12
CA VAL A 402 -4.77 2.24 3.64
C VAL A 402 -5.62 1.10 3.08
N ASN A 403 -5.22 0.60 1.91
CA ASN A 403 -5.72 -0.66 1.40
C ASN A 403 -5.17 -1.83 2.23
N ALA A 404 -5.97 -2.32 3.18
CA ALA A 404 -5.60 -3.44 4.05
C ALA A 404 -5.47 -4.80 3.35
N SER A 405 -5.94 -4.92 2.09
CA SER A 405 -5.97 -6.20 1.34
C SER A 405 -4.79 -6.41 0.40
N TRP A 406 -3.91 -5.41 0.28
CA TRP A 406 -2.76 -5.42 -0.61
C TRP A 406 -1.47 -5.11 0.15
N PHE A 407 -0.54 -4.34 -0.42
CA PHE A 407 0.65 -3.88 0.30
C PHE A 407 0.26 -2.95 1.45
N SER A 408 0.64 -3.35 2.67
CA SER A 408 0.45 -2.55 3.87
C SER A 408 1.29 -1.27 3.83
N ALA A 409 0.84 -0.27 4.58
CA ALA A 409 1.60 0.96 4.77
C ALA A 409 2.99 0.65 5.36
N LYS A 410 4.00 1.42 4.94
CA LYS A 410 5.37 1.20 5.41
C LYS A 410 6.19 2.48 5.46
N MET A 411 7.02 2.59 6.49
CA MET A 411 8.05 3.63 6.59
C MET A 411 9.29 3.24 5.80
N VAL A 412 9.72 4.13 4.90
CA VAL A 412 10.92 3.98 4.07
C VAL A 412 11.65 5.32 4.03
N GLY A 413 12.85 5.38 4.61
CA GLY A 413 13.56 6.63 4.85
C GLY A 413 12.72 7.61 5.67
N ASP A 414 12.59 8.84 5.17
CA ASP A 414 11.80 9.93 5.79
C ASP A 414 10.32 9.92 5.38
N TYR A 415 9.85 8.85 4.74
CA TYR A 415 8.52 8.79 4.13
C TYR A 415 7.71 7.60 4.63
N ILE A 416 6.38 7.76 4.62
CA ILE A 416 5.43 6.65 4.72
C ILE A 416 4.84 6.44 3.33
N PHE A 417 4.77 5.20 2.86
CA PHE A 417 4.15 4.80 1.61
C PHE A 417 2.96 3.89 1.88
N TRP A 418 1.87 4.06 1.14
CA TRP A 418 0.72 3.17 1.21
C TRP A 418 -0.04 3.15 -0.12
N SER A 419 -0.68 2.02 -0.39
CA SER A 419 -1.75 1.98 -1.39
C SER A 419 -2.97 2.65 -0.80
N ASP A 420 -3.45 3.67 -1.49
CA ASP A 420 -4.66 4.35 -1.08
C ASP A 420 -5.89 3.44 -1.23
N SER A 421 -6.89 3.64 -0.38
CA SER A 421 -8.20 3.02 -0.53
C SER A 421 -9.31 4.02 -0.24
N ALA A 422 -9.05 5.31 -0.50
CA ALA A 422 -10.10 6.31 -0.45
C ALA A 422 -11.18 5.99 -1.50
N ASP A 423 -12.35 6.59 -1.33
CA ASP A 423 -13.54 6.31 -2.14
C ASP A 423 -13.40 6.77 -3.61
N ASP A 424 -12.23 7.35 -3.98
CA ASP A 424 -11.82 7.61 -5.37
C ASP A 424 -11.47 6.32 -6.15
N GLY A 425 -11.38 5.17 -5.47
CA GLY A 425 -11.20 3.82 -6.03
C GLY A 425 -9.88 3.60 -6.79
N SER A 426 -8.93 4.51 -6.66
CA SER A 426 -7.77 4.54 -7.55
C SER A 426 -6.65 3.58 -7.13
N THR A 427 -6.62 3.10 -5.87
CA THR A 427 -5.63 2.13 -5.33
C THR A 427 -4.16 2.41 -5.66
N TYR A 428 -3.83 3.65 -6.03
CA TYR A 428 -2.47 4.06 -6.36
C TYR A 428 -1.65 4.37 -5.12
N MET A 429 -0.32 4.36 -5.29
CA MET A 429 0.61 4.67 -4.22
C MET A 429 0.53 6.16 -3.84
N LYS A 430 0.39 6.42 -2.54
CA LYS A 430 0.54 7.75 -1.93
C LYS A 430 1.73 7.74 -0.98
N THR A 431 2.25 8.92 -0.70
CA THR A 431 3.31 9.11 0.29
C THR A 431 3.15 10.37 1.13
N LEU A 432 3.81 10.38 2.28
CA LEU A 432 3.89 11.49 3.22
C LEU A 432 5.31 11.57 3.77
N ASN A 433 5.92 12.77 3.71
CA ASN A 433 7.17 13.03 4.44
C ASN A 433 6.85 13.29 5.92
N TYR A 434 7.00 12.28 6.76
CA TYR A 434 6.59 12.34 8.15
C TYR A 434 7.49 13.24 9.02
N LYS A 435 8.73 13.51 8.57
CA LYS A 435 9.69 14.39 9.25
C LYS A 435 9.33 15.87 9.17
N THR A 436 8.49 16.24 8.21
CA THR A 436 8.16 17.66 7.92
C THR A 436 6.82 18.11 8.48
N ILE A 437 6.13 17.24 9.23
CA ILE A 437 4.81 17.56 9.81
C ILE A 437 5.00 18.52 10.98
N ALA A 438 4.51 19.75 10.82
CA ALA A 438 4.49 20.78 11.85
C ALA A 438 3.08 21.01 12.41
N ALA A 439 2.96 21.75 13.52
CA ALA A 439 1.66 21.98 14.17
C ALA A 439 0.68 22.75 13.27
N GLU A 440 1.19 23.69 12.47
CA GLU A 440 0.40 24.45 11.49
C GLU A 440 -0.15 23.59 10.33
N ASP A 441 0.32 22.35 10.18
CA ASP A 441 -0.15 21.41 9.17
C ASP A 441 -1.34 20.57 9.64
N ILE A 442 -1.73 20.72 10.90
CA ILE A 442 -2.80 19.95 11.55
C ILE A 442 -4.03 20.84 11.65
N GLU A 443 -5.17 20.30 11.25
CA GLU A 443 -6.49 20.90 11.41
C GLU A 443 -7.23 20.20 12.54
N GLU A 444 -7.76 21.00 13.46
CA GLU A 444 -8.55 20.55 14.59
C GLU A 444 -10.04 20.77 14.27
N THR A 445 -10.82 19.70 14.29
CA THR A 445 -12.28 19.76 14.09
C THR A 445 -12.96 19.17 15.31
N THR A 446 -13.87 19.93 15.91
CA THR A 446 -14.68 19.46 17.06
C THR A 446 -16.14 19.36 16.65
N GLU A 447 -16.71 18.16 16.73
CA GLU A 447 -18.12 17.86 16.47
C GLU A 447 -18.64 16.96 17.59
N ASP A 448 -19.82 17.28 18.14
CA ASP A 448 -20.48 16.51 19.22
C ASP A 448 -19.53 16.11 20.38
N ASP A 449 -18.81 17.09 20.94
CA ASP A 449 -17.81 16.91 22.03
C ASP A 449 -16.62 15.99 21.68
N THR A 450 -16.43 15.66 20.40
CA THR A 450 -15.31 14.86 19.90
C THR A 450 -14.38 15.74 19.07
N THR A 451 -13.13 15.86 19.50
CA THR A 451 -12.09 16.58 18.75
C THR A 451 -11.28 15.59 17.90
N THR A 452 -11.14 15.90 16.62
CA THR A 452 -10.33 15.15 15.65
C THR A 452 -9.22 16.02 15.10
N TYR A 453 -8.06 15.42 14.86
CA TYR A 453 -6.90 16.09 14.28
C TYR A 453 -6.57 15.45 12.94
N THR A 454 -6.64 16.25 11.88
CA THR A 454 -6.39 15.79 10.51
C THR A 454 -5.24 16.54 9.88
N LEU A 455 -4.40 15.83 9.14
CA LEU A 455 -3.35 16.47 8.37
C LEU A 455 -3.96 17.19 7.16
N LYS A 456 -3.52 18.43 6.91
CA LYS A 456 -3.91 19.18 5.71
C LYS A 456 -3.62 18.38 4.45
N SER A 457 -4.62 18.32 3.56
CA SER A 457 -4.55 17.54 2.31
C SER A 457 -3.31 17.83 1.46
N GLY A 458 -2.83 19.08 1.47
CA GLY A 458 -1.62 19.50 0.74
C GLY A 458 -0.30 18.85 1.18
N LYS A 459 -0.28 18.10 2.29
CA LYS A 459 0.89 17.35 2.76
C LYS A 459 0.96 15.93 2.20
N LEU A 460 -0.17 15.39 1.75
CA LEU A 460 -0.23 14.08 1.11
C LEU A 460 0.20 14.21 -0.35
N ILE A 461 1.03 13.29 -0.82
CA ILE A 461 1.57 13.29 -2.18
C ILE A 461 1.05 12.05 -2.91
N ALA A 462 0.30 12.27 -3.99
CA ALA A 462 -0.05 11.22 -4.93
C ALA A 462 1.16 10.90 -5.81
N LEU A 463 1.65 9.67 -5.75
CA LEU A 463 2.78 9.22 -6.58
C LEU A 463 2.32 8.52 -7.85
N GLY A 464 1.15 7.88 -7.81
CA GLY A 464 0.68 7.02 -8.89
C GLY A 464 0.63 7.72 -10.24
N VAL A 465 1.15 7.04 -11.27
CA VAL A 465 0.89 7.40 -12.66
C VAL A 465 -0.48 6.82 -13.03
N MET A 466 -1.50 7.65 -13.10
CA MET A 466 -2.86 7.22 -13.42
C MET A 466 -3.08 7.06 -14.93
N THR A 467 -3.94 6.11 -15.32
CA THR A 467 -4.50 6.05 -16.67
C THR A 467 -5.50 7.19 -16.89
N ASP A 468 -5.82 7.52 -18.15
CA ASP A 468 -6.86 8.50 -18.44
C ASP A 468 -8.23 8.05 -17.89
N GLU A 469 -8.49 6.75 -17.92
CA GLU A 469 -9.69 6.12 -17.35
C GLU A 469 -9.76 6.30 -15.83
N ASP A 470 -8.66 6.05 -15.11
CA ASP A 470 -8.64 6.17 -13.65
C ASP A 470 -8.73 7.63 -13.18
N VAL A 471 -8.10 8.57 -13.91
CA VAL A 471 -8.25 10.02 -13.64
C VAL A 471 -9.72 10.43 -13.74
N VAL A 472 -10.41 9.94 -14.77
CA VAL A 472 -11.83 10.26 -14.99
C VAL A 472 -12.72 9.56 -13.97
N TYR A 473 -12.42 8.32 -13.62
CA TYR A 473 -13.12 7.61 -12.56
C TYR A 473 -13.05 8.34 -11.22
N ALA A 474 -11.85 8.79 -10.82
CA ALA A 474 -11.67 9.57 -9.58
C ALA A 474 -12.48 10.87 -9.60
N TYR A 475 -12.46 11.60 -10.72
CA TYR A 475 -13.29 12.80 -10.90
C TYR A 475 -14.80 12.48 -10.78
N GLU A 476 -15.29 11.40 -11.38
CA GLU A 476 -16.70 11.01 -11.31
C GLU A 476 -17.10 10.55 -9.90
N ALA A 477 -16.18 9.92 -9.16
CA ALA A 477 -16.39 9.57 -7.76
C ALA A 477 -16.56 10.85 -6.91
N HIS A 478 -15.68 11.84 -7.07
CA HIS A 478 -15.79 13.14 -6.39
C HIS A 478 -17.09 13.87 -6.76
N LEU A 479 -17.45 13.90 -8.05
CA LEU A 479 -18.70 14.50 -8.50
C LEU A 479 -19.93 13.80 -7.91
N SER A 480 -19.87 12.47 -7.77
CA SER A 480 -20.96 11.67 -7.19
C SER A 480 -21.09 11.88 -5.68
N ALA A 481 -19.97 11.97 -4.96
CA ALA A 481 -19.95 12.31 -3.54
C ALA A 481 -20.52 13.72 -3.31
N PHE A 482 -20.04 14.71 -4.06
CA PHE A 482 -20.58 16.06 -4.02
C PHE A 482 -22.09 16.09 -4.30
N LYS A 483 -22.55 15.31 -5.28
CA LYS A 483 -23.98 15.17 -5.55
C LYS A 483 -24.72 14.59 -4.34
N ALA A 484 -24.22 13.52 -3.73
CA ALA A 484 -24.87 12.92 -2.57
C ALA A 484 -25.00 13.93 -1.42
N ASP A 485 -23.91 14.64 -1.09
CA ASP A 485 -23.91 15.67 -0.06
C ASP A 485 -24.92 16.79 -0.35
N ALA A 486 -25.00 17.23 -1.61
CA ALA A 486 -25.95 18.24 -2.06
C ALA A 486 -27.44 17.82 -1.95
N TYR A 487 -27.74 16.51 -1.93
CA TYR A 487 -29.10 15.98 -1.90
C TYR A 487 -29.52 15.45 -0.52
N ASP A 488 -28.60 14.88 0.27
CA ASP A 488 -28.90 14.28 1.59
C ASP A 488 -28.89 15.29 2.73
N SER A 489 -28.16 16.40 2.57
CA SER A 489 -27.96 17.34 3.67
C SER A 489 -28.83 18.59 3.52
N ASN A 490 -29.52 18.96 4.60
CA ASN A 490 -29.86 20.36 4.88
C ASN A 490 -28.57 21.21 5.11
N GLN A 491 -27.37 20.70 4.79
CA GLN A 491 -26.14 21.48 4.89
C GLN A 491 -26.09 22.44 3.73
N LYS A 492 -25.94 23.70 4.11
CA LYS A 492 -25.91 24.82 3.21
C LYS A 492 -24.61 24.75 2.42
N LEU A 493 -24.65 24.31 1.15
CA LEU A 493 -23.46 24.21 0.29
C LEU A 493 -22.77 25.58 0.05
N ASN A 494 -23.46 26.67 0.37
CA ASN A 494 -22.88 28.00 0.33
C ASN A 494 -22.10 28.29 1.61
N VAL A 495 -20.84 28.73 1.44
CA VAL A 495 -20.04 29.26 2.54
C VAL A 495 -20.71 30.56 3.03
N ARG A 496 -20.94 30.69 4.33
CA ARG A 496 -21.44 31.93 4.93
C ARG A 496 -20.33 32.63 5.73
N ASP A 497 -20.32 33.96 5.72
CA ASP A 497 -19.42 34.74 6.57
C ASP A 497 -19.87 34.71 8.05
N GLU A 498 -19.08 35.33 8.94
CA GLU A 498 -19.36 35.38 10.39
C GLU A 498 -20.71 36.03 10.72
N ASP A 499 -21.23 36.87 9.82
CA ASP A 499 -22.53 37.54 9.93
C ASP A 499 -23.67 36.72 9.29
N GLY A 500 -23.36 35.54 8.77
CA GLY A 500 -24.32 34.64 8.14
C GLY A 500 -24.68 34.99 6.70
N ASN A 501 -23.98 35.92 6.03
CA ASN A 501 -24.22 36.25 4.62
C ASN A 501 -23.53 35.25 3.68
N LEU A 502 -24.08 35.05 2.48
CA LEU A 502 -23.43 34.23 1.45
C LEU A 502 -22.06 34.81 1.08
N THR A 503 -21.03 33.99 1.14
CA THR A 503 -19.67 34.36 0.73
C THR A 503 -19.65 34.59 -0.77
N MET A 504 -19.12 35.75 -1.17
CA MET A 504 -19.04 36.17 -2.56
C MET A 504 -17.58 36.28 -2.99
N LYS A 505 -17.25 35.76 -4.16
CA LYS A 505 -15.94 35.94 -4.80
C LYS A 505 -16.15 36.55 -6.18
N ASP A 506 -15.51 37.69 -6.43
CA ASP A 506 -15.66 38.46 -7.67
C ASP A 506 -17.13 38.79 -8.04
N GLY A 507 -17.98 39.01 -7.02
CA GLY A 507 -19.40 39.35 -7.20
C GLY A 507 -20.31 38.17 -7.56
N LYS A 508 -19.87 36.94 -7.29
CA LYS A 508 -20.64 35.70 -7.49
C LYS A 508 -20.71 34.88 -6.21
N ILE A 509 -21.83 34.17 -6.02
CA ILE A 509 -22.02 33.17 -4.98
C ILE A 509 -20.91 32.11 -5.11
N TYR A 510 -20.29 31.80 -3.98
CA TYR A 510 -19.20 30.84 -3.87
C TYR A 510 -19.67 29.55 -3.18
N VAL A 511 -19.59 28.43 -3.91
CA VAL A 511 -19.85 27.08 -3.41
C VAL A 511 -18.53 26.33 -3.40
N GLU A 512 -17.91 26.21 -2.23
CA GLU A 512 -16.55 25.66 -2.10
C GLU A 512 -16.41 24.27 -2.73
N GLY A 513 -17.32 23.34 -2.38
CA GLY A 513 -17.32 21.99 -2.92
C GLY A 513 -17.44 21.92 -4.43
N PHE A 514 -18.32 22.73 -5.04
CA PHE A 514 -18.49 22.74 -6.49
C PHE A 514 -17.33 23.42 -7.23
N VAL A 515 -16.70 24.44 -6.62
CA VAL A 515 -15.50 25.06 -7.19
C VAL A 515 -14.36 24.05 -7.27
N THR A 516 -14.22 23.16 -6.29
CA THR A 516 -13.27 22.04 -6.35
C THR A 516 -13.56 21.14 -7.55
N ILE A 517 -14.80 20.69 -7.72
CA ILE A 517 -15.25 19.90 -8.88
C ILE A 517 -14.95 20.61 -10.22
N GLN A 518 -15.21 21.93 -10.31
CA GLN A 518 -14.91 22.70 -11.52
C GLN A 518 -13.41 22.78 -11.81
N ASN A 519 -12.58 22.95 -10.77
CA ASN A 519 -11.13 22.98 -10.93
C ASN A 519 -10.61 21.63 -11.42
N GLU A 520 -11.11 20.52 -10.87
CA GLU A 520 -10.79 19.16 -11.32
C GLU A 520 -11.20 18.95 -12.79
N TYR A 521 -12.45 19.28 -13.14
CA TYR A 521 -12.94 19.20 -14.52
C TYR A 521 -12.06 20.03 -15.47
N ASN A 522 -11.64 21.23 -15.07
CA ASN A 522 -10.78 22.09 -15.88
C ASN A 522 -9.35 21.55 -16.03
N ALA A 523 -8.85 20.79 -15.06
CA ALA A 523 -7.57 20.12 -15.14
C ALA A 523 -7.58 18.92 -16.10
N LEU A 524 -8.75 18.33 -16.38
CA LEU A 524 -8.88 17.21 -17.33
C LEU A 524 -8.49 17.62 -18.76
N THR A 525 -7.78 16.73 -19.45
CA THR A 525 -7.45 16.88 -20.87
C THR A 525 -8.69 16.71 -21.76
N ALA A 526 -8.60 17.14 -23.02
CA ALA A 526 -9.67 16.93 -23.99
C ALA A 526 -9.96 15.44 -24.29
N ALA A 527 -8.98 14.55 -24.06
CA ALA A 527 -9.18 13.10 -24.18
C ALA A 527 -9.95 12.56 -22.96
N GLN A 528 -9.51 12.92 -21.75
CA GLN A 528 -10.16 12.54 -20.49
C GLN A 528 -11.62 13.02 -20.42
N LYS A 529 -11.91 14.27 -20.83
CA LYS A 529 -13.29 14.80 -20.86
C LYS A 529 -14.24 13.99 -21.73
N LYS A 530 -13.74 13.25 -22.73
CA LYS A 530 -14.57 12.38 -23.57
C LYS A 530 -14.94 11.07 -22.89
N LEU A 531 -14.11 10.62 -21.93
CA LEU A 531 -14.33 9.39 -21.17
C LEU A 531 -15.35 9.58 -20.04
N ILE A 532 -15.63 10.83 -19.63
CA ILE A 532 -16.69 11.12 -18.63
C ILE A 532 -18.00 10.50 -19.13
N SER A 533 -18.67 9.76 -18.25
CA SER A 533 -19.95 9.12 -18.51
C SER A 533 -21.03 10.15 -18.83
N ASP A 534 -22.06 9.72 -19.56
CA ASP A 534 -23.17 10.62 -19.90
C ASP A 534 -23.93 11.09 -18.65
N ASP A 535 -23.99 10.26 -17.61
CA ASP A 535 -24.62 10.65 -16.35
C ASP A 535 -23.74 11.61 -15.55
N GLY A 536 -22.42 11.40 -15.53
CA GLY A 536 -21.46 12.36 -14.96
C GLY A 536 -21.54 13.73 -15.63
N LYS A 537 -21.61 13.78 -16.97
CA LYS A 537 -21.82 15.04 -17.72
C LYS A 537 -23.12 15.73 -17.32
N LYS A 538 -24.23 14.99 -17.26
CA LYS A 538 -25.53 15.55 -16.83
C LYS A 538 -25.46 16.13 -15.42
N VAL A 539 -24.81 15.45 -14.49
CA VAL A 539 -24.67 15.92 -13.10
C VAL A 539 -23.82 17.19 -13.05
N TYR A 540 -22.67 17.22 -13.74
CA TYR A 540 -21.83 18.41 -13.80
C TYR A 540 -22.56 19.62 -14.43
N ASP A 541 -23.25 19.40 -15.55
CA ASP A 541 -24.03 20.43 -16.23
C ASP A 541 -25.19 20.94 -15.36
N LEU A 542 -25.85 20.04 -14.63
CA LEU A 542 -26.93 20.37 -13.70
C LEU A 542 -26.45 21.34 -12.62
N PHE A 543 -25.34 21.02 -11.93
CA PHE A 543 -24.80 21.89 -10.88
C PHE A 543 -24.22 23.19 -11.42
N THR A 544 -23.60 23.16 -12.59
CA THR A 544 -23.12 24.38 -13.27
C THR A 544 -24.29 25.34 -13.51
N ARG A 545 -25.40 24.83 -14.05
CA ARG A 545 -26.60 25.64 -14.32
C ARG A 545 -27.30 26.08 -13.04
N ALA A 546 -27.34 25.24 -12.00
CA ALA A 546 -27.88 25.63 -10.70
C ALA A 546 -27.12 26.82 -10.10
N LEU A 547 -25.78 26.76 -10.10
CA LEU A 547 -24.94 27.87 -9.64
C LEU A 547 -25.12 29.13 -10.50
N GLU A 548 -25.30 28.99 -11.82
CA GLU A 548 -25.64 30.11 -12.70
C GLU A 548 -27.00 30.72 -12.35
N ALA A 549 -28.02 29.90 -12.10
CA ALA A 549 -29.35 30.34 -11.68
C ALA A 549 -29.31 31.09 -10.35
N ASP A 550 -28.61 30.56 -9.35
CA ASP A 550 -28.46 31.21 -8.04
C ASP A 550 -27.79 32.58 -8.14
N ASN A 551 -26.73 32.67 -8.95
CA ASN A 551 -26.06 33.95 -9.21
C ASN A 551 -26.98 34.98 -9.88
N LEU A 552 -27.87 34.54 -10.78
CA LEU A 552 -28.86 35.41 -11.41
C LEU A 552 -29.97 35.83 -10.43
N LEU A 553 -30.50 34.89 -9.65
CA LEU A 553 -31.52 35.16 -8.63
C LEU A 553 -31.00 36.11 -7.54
N TYR A 554 -29.74 35.97 -7.13
CA TYR A 554 -29.11 36.87 -6.17
C TYR A 554 -29.01 38.31 -6.70
N LYS A 555 -28.60 38.50 -7.96
CA LYS A 555 -28.61 39.83 -8.61
C LYS A 555 -30.00 40.45 -8.63
N LEU A 556 -31.02 39.64 -8.90
CA LEU A 556 -32.41 40.08 -8.87
C LEU A 556 -32.87 40.44 -7.46
N ASN A 557 -32.46 39.70 -6.43
CA ASN A 557 -32.80 40.04 -5.05
C ASN A 557 -32.22 41.40 -4.64
N ASN A 558 -30.94 41.65 -4.92
CA ASN A 558 -30.30 42.95 -4.63
C ASN A 558 -31.01 44.11 -5.32
N TYR A 559 -31.54 43.91 -6.53
CA TYR A 559 -32.38 44.91 -7.19
C TYR A 559 -33.62 45.26 -6.37
N ILE A 560 -34.33 44.23 -5.92
CA ILE A 560 -35.61 44.35 -5.24
C ILE A 560 -35.41 45.03 -3.88
N GLU A 561 -34.42 44.59 -3.12
CA GLU A 561 -34.10 45.15 -1.80
C GLU A 561 -33.70 46.64 -1.89
N GLU A 562 -32.91 47.03 -2.90
CA GLU A 562 -32.60 48.44 -3.15
C GLU A 562 -33.82 49.28 -3.53
N LYS A 563 -34.76 48.70 -4.29
CA LYS A 563 -36.01 49.38 -4.64
C LYS A 563 -36.96 49.54 -3.45
N ARG A 564 -36.88 48.64 -2.45
CA ARG A 564 -37.65 48.75 -1.20
C ARG A 564 -37.00 49.71 -0.20
N GLY A 565 -35.71 49.97 -0.34
CA GLY A 565 -34.94 50.83 0.57
C GLY A 565 -34.37 50.08 1.77
N ASP A 566 -34.32 48.74 1.68
CA ASP A 566 -33.91 47.84 2.78
C ASP A 566 -32.38 47.66 2.85
N VAL A 567 -31.64 48.06 1.80
CA VAL A 567 -30.16 48.13 1.75
C VAL A 567 -29.66 49.44 1.15
N LEU A 568 -28.38 49.76 1.40
CA LEU A 568 -27.67 50.90 0.81
C LEU A 568 -27.76 50.87 -0.73
N ALA A 569 -28.21 51.98 -1.33
CA ALA A 569 -28.37 52.09 -2.77
C ALA A 569 -27.03 51.88 -3.51
N SER A 570 -26.97 50.93 -4.45
CA SER A 570 -25.77 50.65 -5.26
C SER A 570 -25.33 51.79 -6.19
N GLY A 571 -26.14 52.86 -6.30
CA GLY A 571 -25.93 53.93 -7.27
C GLY A 571 -26.30 53.55 -8.72
N LYS A 572 -26.90 52.36 -8.94
CA LYS A 572 -27.40 51.93 -10.26
C LYS A 572 -28.70 52.65 -10.63
N THR A 573 -28.83 52.98 -11.90
CA THR A 573 -30.01 53.58 -12.51
C THR A 573 -31.12 52.55 -12.75
N GLU A 574 -32.37 53.02 -12.88
CA GLU A 574 -33.51 52.16 -13.19
C GLU A 574 -33.37 51.41 -14.52
N ALA A 575 -32.67 52.00 -15.50
CA ALA A 575 -32.37 51.34 -16.77
C ALA A 575 -31.39 50.17 -16.60
N GLU A 576 -30.32 50.36 -15.81
CA GLU A 576 -29.34 49.30 -15.52
C GLU A 576 -29.98 48.12 -14.79
N TRP A 577 -30.87 48.42 -13.85
CA TRP A 577 -31.60 47.38 -13.13
C TRP A 577 -32.61 46.62 -14.00
N LYS A 578 -33.28 47.32 -14.92
CA LYS A 578 -34.17 46.68 -15.89
C LYS A 578 -33.39 45.74 -16.81
N THR A 579 -32.20 46.14 -17.25
CA THR A 579 -31.30 45.28 -18.03
C THR A 579 -30.89 44.04 -17.24
N ILE A 580 -30.53 44.18 -15.96
CA ILE A 580 -30.21 43.03 -15.08
C ILE A 580 -31.41 42.09 -14.95
N ALA A 581 -32.62 42.60 -14.74
CA ALA A 581 -33.82 41.77 -14.64
C ALA A 581 -34.13 41.01 -15.95
N GLU A 582 -33.94 41.66 -17.11
CA GLU A 582 -34.10 41.03 -18.43
C GLU A 582 -33.05 39.94 -18.68
N GLU A 583 -31.79 40.17 -18.27
CA GLU A 583 -30.70 39.18 -18.32
C GLU A 583 -30.98 37.97 -17.42
N VAL A 584 -31.45 38.21 -16.19
CA VAL A 584 -31.84 37.16 -15.23
C VAL A 584 -32.99 36.33 -15.79
N GLN A 585 -34.05 36.97 -16.27
CA GLN A 585 -35.18 36.28 -16.86
C GLN A 585 -34.79 35.44 -18.08
N LYS A 586 -33.90 35.98 -18.94
CA LYS A 586 -33.40 35.25 -20.10
C LYS A 586 -32.58 34.03 -19.69
N GLY A 587 -31.66 34.19 -18.75
CA GLY A 587 -30.82 33.08 -18.25
C GLY A 587 -31.63 31.97 -17.59
N ILE A 588 -32.59 32.32 -16.72
CA ILE A 588 -33.50 31.35 -16.10
C ILE A 588 -34.33 30.61 -17.16
N ASN A 589 -34.85 31.32 -18.16
CA ASN A 589 -35.61 30.71 -19.24
C ASN A 589 -34.77 29.78 -20.12
N GLU A 590 -33.47 30.03 -20.28
CA GLU A 590 -32.56 29.15 -21.00
C GLU A 590 -32.27 27.87 -20.18
N ILE A 591 -32.10 28.01 -18.87
CA ILE A 591 -31.93 26.89 -17.93
C ILE A 591 -33.17 25.99 -17.87
N LEU A 592 -34.37 26.58 -17.83
CA LEU A 592 -35.65 25.87 -17.78
C LEU A 592 -36.02 25.14 -19.08
N LYS A 593 -35.43 25.54 -20.23
CA LYS A 593 -35.68 24.91 -21.53
C LYS A 593 -34.88 23.62 -21.76
N ALA A 594 -33.84 23.38 -20.97
CA ALA A 594 -33.08 22.14 -21.05
C ALA A 594 -33.83 21.00 -20.36
N ASP A 595 -33.57 19.74 -20.75
CA ASP A 595 -34.26 18.52 -20.27
C ASP A 595 -34.20 18.35 -18.72
N ASP A 596 -33.38 19.14 -18.04
CA ASP A 596 -33.04 19.04 -16.62
C ASP A 596 -33.63 20.20 -15.79
N GLY A 597 -34.39 21.13 -16.40
CA GLY A 597 -34.81 22.39 -15.78
C GLY A 597 -35.59 22.25 -14.47
N LYS A 598 -36.38 21.17 -14.29
CA LYS A 598 -37.07 20.89 -13.01
C LYS A 598 -36.10 20.46 -11.91
N SER A 599 -35.07 19.70 -12.25
CA SER A 599 -34.05 19.24 -11.30
C SER A 599 -33.14 20.39 -10.87
N VAL A 600 -32.84 21.32 -11.78
CA VAL A 600 -32.12 22.56 -11.46
C VAL A 600 -32.91 23.38 -10.44
N MET A 601 -34.19 23.60 -10.68
CA MET A 601 -35.02 24.37 -9.76
C MET A 601 -35.21 23.68 -8.41
N ASN A 602 -35.30 22.34 -8.35
CA ASN A 602 -35.32 21.62 -7.08
C ASN A 602 -34.02 21.79 -6.28
N LEU A 603 -32.86 21.82 -6.95
CA LEU A 603 -31.58 22.09 -6.28
C LEU A 603 -31.51 23.54 -5.78
N VAL A 604 -31.95 24.50 -6.58
CA VAL A 604 -32.06 25.91 -6.19
C VAL A 604 -33.05 26.09 -5.02
N ASP A 605 -34.19 25.40 -5.05
CA ASP A 605 -35.23 25.44 -4.01
C ASP A 605 -34.77 24.80 -2.70
N ASN A 606 -34.02 23.68 -2.77
CA ASN A 606 -33.45 23.00 -1.60
C ASN A 606 -32.23 23.73 -1.00
N ASN A 607 -31.56 24.60 -1.77
CA ASN A 607 -30.23 25.11 -1.44
C ASN A 607 -30.21 26.65 -1.32
N LEU A 608 -31.04 27.22 -0.44
CA LEU A 608 -30.84 28.56 0.17
C LEU A 608 -31.57 29.80 -0.35
N LEU A 609 -32.74 29.71 -0.97
CA LEU A 609 -33.60 30.91 -1.05
C LEU A 609 -34.80 30.85 -0.11
N TRP A 610 -35.45 29.71 0.08
CA TRP A 610 -36.75 29.70 0.76
C TRP A 610 -36.73 29.92 2.29
N GLU A 611 -35.68 29.49 3.02
CA GLU A 611 -35.64 29.72 4.48
C GLU A 611 -35.41 31.18 4.88
N TYR A 612 -34.81 32.01 4.01
CA TYR A 612 -34.74 33.46 4.24
C TYR A 612 -36.09 34.13 3.92
N TYR A 613 -36.86 33.55 3.00
CA TYR A 613 -38.14 34.10 2.51
C TYR A 613 -39.37 33.79 3.35
N ASP A 614 -39.36 32.74 4.18
CA ASP A 614 -40.53 32.44 5.04
C ASP A 614 -40.67 33.42 6.23
N SER A 615 -39.68 34.28 6.45
CA SER A 615 -39.70 35.29 7.51
C SER A 615 -40.27 36.64 7.11
N ASN A 616 -40.36 36.98 5.81
CA ASN A 616 -40.86 38.29 5.36
C ASN A 616 -41.60 38.26 3.99
N ASP A 617 -42.93 38.10 4.10
CA ASP A 617 -43.98 38.62 3.22
C ASP A 617 -44.31 37.86 1.91
N GLY A 618 -45.57 37.39 1.81
CA GLY A 618 -46.12 36.51 0.77
C GLY A 618 -46.24 37.07 -0.66
N ALA A 619 -45.59 38.18 -0.99
CA ALA A 619 -45.53 38.73 -2.34
C ALA A 619 -44.53 37.98 -3.26
N TYR A 620 -43.49 37.38 -2.68
CA TYR A 620 -42.38 36.72 -3.40
C TYR A 620 -42.82 35.48 -4.20
N ALA A 621 -43.77 34.69 -3.68
CA ALA A 621 -44.27 33.49 -4.35
C ALA A 621 -45.05 33.77 -5.65
N THR A 622 -45.46 35.01 -5.91
CA THR A 622 -46.31 35.36 -7.07
C THR A 622 -45.50 35.85 -8.28
N LEU A 623 -44.31 36.43 -8.06
CA LEU A 623 -43.42 36.85 -9.17
C LEU A 623 -42.60 35.68 -9.72
N LEU A 624 -42.18 34.75 -8.86
CA LEU A 624 -41.51 33.49 -9.26
C LEU A 624 -42.47 32.45 -9.88
N LYS A 625 -43.78 32.57 -9.65
CA LYS A 625 -44.82 31.71 -10.27
C LYS A 625 -45.22 32.12 -11.70
N LYS A 626 -44.76 33.27 -12.18
CA LYS A 626 -45.04 33.80 -13.53
C LYS A 626 -43.83 33.66 -14.41
#